data_AF-A0A938WRR1-F1
#
_entry.id   AF-A0A938WRR1-F1
#
_cell.length_a   1.000
_cell.length_b   1.000
_cell.length_c   1.000
_cell.angle_alpha   90.00
_cell.angle_beta   90.00
_cell.angle_gamma   90.00
#
_symmetry.space_group_name_H-M   'P 1'
#
loop_
_entity.id
_entity.type
_entity.pdbx_description
1 polymer ?
#
loop_
_entity_poly.entity_id
_entity_poly.type
_entity_poly.pdbx_seq_one_letter_code
_entity_poly.pdbx_strand_id
1 'polypeptide(L)'
;MKNIVEKNYGEVTVVENSDYKWGVIDSKGNEIVKFGKYDWIEGFEQGLCRVKIGKQSSNLANNDNKWGIINENGEEVLPCVYDEVWMFKGKNRYSTRVVKNGIAREVYFHDLNPSLPKRGAKSHNYNDEYLGERKTYDDYNGTYVQDVMGWSDQEINDALDGKPDAYWNID
;
A
#
# COMPACT_ATOMS: atom_id res chain seq x y z
N MET A 1 8.55 -35.58 1.80
CA MET A 1 8.33 -34.28 1.14
C MET A 1 8.97 -33.24 2.04
N LYS A 2 9.98 -32.50 1.55
CA LYS A 2 10.77 -31.56 2.37
C LYS A 2 9.92 -30.33 2.67
N ASN A 3 9.87 -29.96 3.95
CA ASN A 3 9.19 -28.80 4.54
C ASN A 3 8.95 -27.63 3.57
N ILE A 4 7.72 -27.50 3.07
CA ILE A 4 7.24 -26.31 2.36
C ILE A 4 6.44 -25.51 3.39
N VAL A 5 6.84 -24.27 3.64
CA VAL A 5 5.96 -23.33 4.36
C VAL A 5 4.99 -22.79 3.34
N GLU A 6 3.70 -23.10 3.53
CA GLU A 6 2.62 -22.67 2.63
C GLU A 6 1.70 -21.71 3.37
N LYS A 7 1.41 -20.55 2.75
CA LYS A 7 0.39 -19.61 3.23
C LYS A 7 -0.53 -19.24 2.07
N ASN A 8 -1.79 -19.62 2.21
CA ASN A 8 -2.83 -19.35 1.22
C ASN A 8 -3.44 -17.95 1.42
N TYR A 9 -3.72 -17.29 0.30
CA TYR A 9 -4.33 -15.96 0.22
C TYR A 9 -5.47 -15.95 -0.79
N GLY A 10 -6.34 -16.96 -0.74
CA GLY A 10 -7.37 -17.18 -1.76
C GLY A 10 -6.82 -17.97 -2.93
N GLU A 11 -6.75 -17.36 -4.11
CA GLU A 11 -6.32 -18.01 -5.35
C GLU A 11 -4.80 -18.20 -5.47
N VAL A 12 -4.03 -17.51 -4.64
CA VAL A 12 -2.56 -17.58 -4.64
C VAL A 12 -2.01 -18.12 -3.33
N THR A 13 -0.89 -18.82 -3.42
CA THR A 13 -0.18 -19.37 -2.25
C THR A 13 1.27 -18.92 -2.28
N VAL A 14 1.72 -18.33 -1.17
CA VAL A 14 3.14 -18.03 -0.96
C VAL A 14 3.81 -19.28 -0.41
N VAL A 15 4.88 -19.70 -1.06
CA VAL A 15 5.56 -20.97 -0.79
C VAL A 15 7.07 -20.77 -0.65
N GLU A 16 7.67 -21.53 0.26
CA GLU A 16 9.13 -21.65 0.38
C GLU A 16 9.56 -23.06 -0.06
N ASN A 17 10.50 -23.16 -1.00
CA ASN A 17 11.00 -24.44 -1.48
C ASN A 17 12.12 -25.02 -0.58
N SER A 18 12.62 -26.20 -0.91
CA SER A 18 13.70 -26.86 -0.15
C SER A 18 15.05 -26.13 -0.15
N ASP A 19 15.22 -25.12 -1.00
CA ASP A 19 16.41 -24.28 -1.10
C ASP A 19 16.24 -22.95 -0.34
N TYR A 20 15.18 -22.82 0.48
CA TYR A 20 14.83 -21.62 1.22
C TYR A 20 14.58 -20.40 0.32
N LYS A 21 14.10 -20.65 -0.90
CA LYS A 21 13.68 -19.60 -1.83
C LYS A 21 12.16 -19.45 -1.78
N TRP A 22 11.71 -18.21 -1.81
CA TRP A 22 10.30 -17.85 -1.82
C TRP A 22 9.77 -17.72 -3.24
N GLY A 23 8.54 -18.18 -3.46
CA GLY A 23 7.80 -18.05 -4.71
C GLY A 23 6.30 -17.89 -4.45
N VAL A 24 5.55 -17.66 -5.52
CA VAL A 24 4.08 -17.60 -5.49
C VAL A 24 3.55 -18.55 -6.54
N ILE A 25 2.60 -19.39 -6.15
CA ILE A 25 1.93 -20.35 -7.03
C ILE A 25 0.42 -20.13 -7.06
N ASP A 26 -0.22 -20.50 -8.16
CA ASP A 26 -1.67 -20.56 -8.27
C ASP A 26 -2.27 -21.80 -7.56
N SER A 27 -3.59 -21.91 -7.54
CA SER A 27 -4.32 -23.06 -6.96
C SER A 27 -4.06 -24.41 -7.65
N LYS A 28 -3.45 -24.41 -8.84
CA LYS A 28 -3.06 -25.61 -9.59
C LYS A 28 -1.57 -25.95 -9.41
N GLY A 29 -0.82 -25.13 -8.68
CA GLY A 29 0.61 -25.28 -8.46
C GLY A 29 1.49 -24.69 -9.57
N ASN A 30 0.94 -23.90 -10.50
CA ASN A 30 1.74 -23.19 -11.49
C ASN A 30 2.45 -22.00 -10.86
N GLU A 31 3.69 -21.75 -11.26
CA GLU A 31 4.46 -20.60 -10.79
C GLU A 31 3.90 -19.28 -11.34
N ILE A 32 3.47 -18.39 -10.45
CA ILE A 32 3.15 -16.99 -10.73
C ILE A 32 4.41 -16.14 -10.54
N VAL A 33 5.11 -16.35 -9.43
CA VAL A 33 6.39 -15.71 -9.11
C VAL A 33 7.44 -16.79 -8.93
N LYS A 34 8.47 -16.75 -9.80
CA LYS A 34 9.61 -17.67 -9.76
C LYS A 34 10.31 -17.65 -8.41
N PHE A 35 10.69 -18.84 -7.94
CA PHE A 35 11.44 -18.99 -6.70
C PHE A 35 12.76 -18.20 -6.71
N GLY A 36 12.92 -17.32 -5.72
CA GLY A 36 14.11 -16.50 -5.57
C GLY A 36 14.14 -15.25 -6.47
N LYS A 37 13.03 -14.90 -7.14
CA LYS A 37 12.89 -13.57 -7.78
C LYS A 37 13.01 -12.45 -6.74
N TYR A 38 12.50 -12.68 -5.54
CA TYR A 38 12.56 -11.78 -4.40
C TYR A 38 13.21 -12.48 -3.21
N ASP A 39 13.98 -11.72 -2.42
CA ASP A 39 14.58 -12.21 -1.16
C ASP A 39 13.57 -12.24 -0.01
N TRP A 40 12.44 -11.55 -0.14
CA TRP A 40 11.32 -11.60 0.81
C TRP A 40 9.98 -11.37 0.13
N ILE A 41 8.98 -12.17 0.52
CA ILE A 41 7.58 -12.06 0.13
C ILE A 41 6.74 -12.08 1.42
N GLU A 42 6.02 -10.99 1.71
CA GLU A 42 5.32 -10.85 2.99
C GLU A 42 4.00 -11.63 3.06
N GLY A 43 3.29 -11.74 1.93
CA GLY A 43 1.95 -12.26 1.82
C GLY A 43 0.96 -11.21 1.32
N PHE A 44 -0.14 -11.68 0.74
CA PHE A 44 -1.12 -10.83 0.09
C PHE A 44 -2.15 -10.28 1.09
N GLU A 45 -2.57 -9.05 0.88
CA GLU A 45 -3.74 -8.40 1.48
C GLU A 45 -4.34 -7.48 0.42
N GLN A 46 -5.66 -7.51 0.22
CA GLN A 46 -6.33 -6.69 -0.80
C GLN A 46 -5.76 -6.87 -2.24
N GLY A 47 -5.30 -8.09 -2.56
CA GLY A 47 -4.68 -8.40 -3.85
C GLY A 47 -3.28 -7.82 -4.06
N LEU A 48 -2.66 -7.24 -3.01
CA LEU A 48 -1.34 -6.62 -3.04
C LEU A 48 -0.38 -7.32 -2.09
N CYS A 49 0.88 -7.46 -2.50
CA CYS A 49 1.92 -8.06 -1.67
C CYS A 49 3.19 -7.22 -1.72
N ARG A 50 3.70 -6.85 -0.53
CA ARG A 50 5.01 -6.21 -0.39
C ARG A 50 6.12 -7.23 -0.63
N VAL A 51 7.08 -6.86 -1.49
CA VAL A 51 8.23 -7.69 -1.86
C VAL A 51 9.54 -6.93 -1.71
N LYS A 52 10.63 -7.67 -1.54
CA LYS A 52 11.97 -7.11 -1.31
C LYS A 52 13.02 -7.80 -2.17
N ILE A 53 13.95 -7.01 -2.70
CA ILE A 53 15.24 -7.47 -3.21
C ILE A 53 16.32 -6.93 -2.29
N GLY A 54 17.31 -7.75 -1.95
CA GLY A 54 18.37 -7.46 -0.99
C GLY A 54 18.29 -8.34 0.25
N LYS A 55 19.46 -8.73 0.75
CA LYS A 55 19.61 -9.72 1.83
C LYS A 55 19.82 -9.10 3.21
N GLN A 56 19.87 -7.78 3.29
CA GLN A 56 20.16 -7.11 4.54
C GLN A 56 18.89 -7.01 5.40
N SER A 57 19.07 -6.85 6.71
CA SER A 57 17.97 -6.50 7.62
C SER A 57 17.56 -5.04 7.42
N SER A 58 16.26 -4.74 7.48
CA SER A 58 15.70 -3.38 7.30
C SER A 58 16.28 -2.31 8.23
N ASN A 59 17.00 -2.70 9.29
CA ASN A 59 17.41 -1.83 10.38
C ASN A 59 18.87 -1.33 10.23
N LEU A 60 19.54 -1.66 9.12
CA LEU A 60 20.94 -1.28 8.86
C LEU A 60 21.00 0.10 8.18
N ALA A 61 21.90 0.96 8.65
CA ALA A 61 22.05 2.34 8.17
C ALA A 61 22.47 2.46 6.69
N ASN A 62 23.05 1.40 6.12
CA ASN A 62 23.51 1.35 4.72
C ASN A 62 22.93 0.13 4.01
N ASN A 63 21.61 0.09 3.93
CA ASN A 63 20.90 -1.04 3.37
C ASN A 63 20.61 -0.87 1.88
N ASP A 64 21.14 -1.77 1.05
CA ASP A 64 20.89 -1.81 -0.39
C ASP A 64 19.56 -2.47 -0.76
N ASN A 65 18.74 -2.83 0.24
CA ASN A 65 17.42 -3.39 0.01
C ASN A 65 16.58 -2.41 -0.82
N LYS A 66 15.81 -2.99 -1.73
CA LYS A 66 14.79 -2.29 -2.50
C LYS A 66 13.47 -3.00 -2.36
N TRP A 67 12.43 -2.22 -2.15
CA TRP A 67 11.08 -2.68 -1.89
C TRP A 67 10.16 -2.28 -3.04
N GLY A 68 9.17 -3.14 -3.26
CA GLY A 68 8.11 -2.94 -4.23
C GLY A 68 6.83 -3.64 -3.78
N ILE A 69 5.82 -3.59 -4.64
CA ILE A 69 4.53 -4.23 -4.44
C ILE A 69 4.17 -4.97 -5.72
N ILE A 70 3.76 -6.23 -5.58
CA ILE A 70 3.21 -7.04 -6.66
C ILE A 70 1.71 -7.26 -6.47
N ASN A 71 0.99 -7.48 -7.56
CA ASN A 71 -0.38 -8.00 -7.53
C ASN A 71 -0.39 -9.55 -7.56
N GLU A 72 -1.58 -10.15 -7.50
CA GLU A 72 -1.78 -11.60 -7.50
C GLU A 72 -1.35 -12.28 -8.80
N ASN A 73 -1.18 -11.54 -9.90
CA ASN A 73 -0.60 -12.03 -11.15
C ASN A 73 0.93 -12.00 -11.15
N GLY A 74 1.56 -11.54 -10.07
CA GLY A 74 3.02 -11.39 -9.95
C GLY A 74 3.59 -10.18 -10.68
N GLU A 75 2.72 -9.26 -11.12
CA GLU A 75 3.10 -8.02 -11.80
C GLU A 75 3.54 -6.97 -10.77
N GLU A 76 4.63 -6.27 -11.03
CA GLU A 76 5.12 -5.19 -10.18
C GLU A 76 4.27 -3.92 -10.38
N VAL A 77 3.16 -3.83 -9.64
CA VAL A 77 2.33 -2.61 -9.58
C VAL A 77 3.05 -1.45 -8.89
N LEU A 78 4.04 -1.74 -8.05
CA LEU A 78 5.05 -0.80 -7.59
C LEU A 78 6.43 -1.45 -7.74
N PRO A 79 7.34 -0.91 -8.58
CA PRO A 79 8.62 -1.55 -8.85
C PRO A 79 9.54 -1.58 -7.63
N CYS A 80 10.43 -2.57 -7.56
CA CYS A 80 11.43 -2.73 -6.49
C CYS A 80 12.57 -1.69 -6.58
N VAL A 81 12.26 -0.41 -6.37
CA VAL A 81 13.20 0.72 -6.45
C VAL A 81 13.13 1.66 -5.25
N TYR A 82 12.30 1.33 -4.26
CA TYR A 82 12.09 2.15 -3.05
C TYR A 82 12.98 1.65 -1.92
N ASP A 83 13.54 2.57 -1.16
CA ASP A 83 14.39 2.26 -0.01
C ASP A 83 13.56 1.67 1.13
N GLU A 84 12.30 2.13 1.26
CA GLU A 84 11.33 1.58 2.20
C GLU A 84 9.94 1.55 1.57
N VAL A 85 9.19 0.49 1.87
CA VAL A 85 7.73 0.42 1.73
C VAL A 85 7.20 -0.06 3.07
N TRP A 86 6.33 0.72 3.70
CA TRP A 86 5.83 0.37 5.02
C TRP A 86 4.96 -0.90 4.97
N MET A 87 5.04 -1.70 6.04
CA MET A 87 4.26 -2.91 6.17
C MET A 87 2.79 -2.55 6.30
N PHE A 88 1.96 -3.08 5.40
CA PHE A 88 0.52 -2.89 5.44
C PHE A 88 -0.26 -4.14 5.80
N LYS A 89 0.35 -5.33 5.69
CA LYS A 89 -0.31 -6.59 6.03
C LYS A 89 -0.94 -6.58 7.43
N GLY A 90 -2.24 -6.79 7.50
CA GLY A 90 -3.01 -6.84 8.75
C GLY A 90 -3.19 -5.47 9.41
N LYS A 91 -3.02 -4.38 8.66
CA LYS A 91 -3.21 -3.01 9.16
C LYS A 91 -4.57 -2.43 8.81
N ASN A 92 -5.34 -3.05 7.90
CA ASN A 92 -6.63 -2.56 7.42
C ASN A 92 -6.57 -1.08 6.99
N ARG A 93 -5.66 -0.77 6.05
CA ARG A 93 -5.41 0.58 5.54
C ARG A 93 -5.75 0.65 4.06
N TYR A 94 -5.84 1.86 3.52
CA TYR A 94 -6.07 2.12 2.09
C TYR A 94 -4.80 2.60 1.37
N SER A 95 -3.68 2.69 2.09
CA SER A 95 -2.45 3.26 1.59
C SER A 95 -1.24 2.77 2.39
N THR A 96 -0.06 2.97 1.82
CA THR A 96 1.21 2.76 2.49
C THR A 96 2.19 3.90 2.18
N ARG A 97 3.04 4.19 3.16
CA ARG A 97 4.16 5.13 2.98
C ARG A 97 5.30 4.42 2.27
N VAL A 98 5.86 5.09 1.27
CA VAL A 98 7.05 4.64 0.55
C VAL A 98 8.12 5.71 0.60
N VAL A 99 9.39 5.31 0.70
CA VAL A 99 10.55 6.21 0.76
C VAL A 99 11.47 5.91 -0.41
N LYS A 100 11.90 6.96 -1.11
CA LYS A 100 12.93 6.88 -2.16
C LYS A 100 13.84 8.09 -2.06
N ASN A 101 15.15 7.85 -1.91
CA ASN A 101 16.18 8.87 -1.77
C ASN A 101 15.85 9.87 -0.64
N GLY A 102 15.37 9.36 0.50
CA GLY A 102 14.96 10.18 1.65
C GLY A 102 13.62 10.90 1.52
N ILE A 103 12.97 10.86 0.35
CA ILE A 103 11.68 11.48 0.13
C ILE A 103 10.59 10.45 0.40
N ALA A 104 9.73 10.73 1.37
CA ALA A 104 8.56 9.94 1.68
C ALA A 104 7.34 10.43 0.89
N ARG A 105 6.53 9.49 0.41
CA ARG A 105 5.22 9.75 -0.20
C ARG A 105 4.22 8.70 0.23
N GLU A 106 2.96 9.05 0.20
CA GLU A 106 1.86 8.10 0.37
C GLU A 106 1.51 7.47 -0.98
N VAL A 107 1.23 6.16 -1.00
CA VAL A 107 0.74 5.43 -2.16
C VAL A 107 -0.58 4.77 -1.78
N TYR A 108 -1.64 5.09 -2.51
CA TYR A 108 -2.97 4.52 -2.28
C TYR A 108 -3.13 3.18 -2.97
N PHE A 109 -3.75 2.22 -2.30
CA PHE A 109 -3.95 0.88 -2.83
C PHE A 109 -4.91 0.85 -4.00
N HIS A 110 -5.87 1.79 -4.08
CA HIS A 110 -6.72 1.94 -5.26
C HIS A 110 -5.91 2.21 -6.54
N ASP A 111 -4.82 2.97 -6.44
CA ASP A 111 -3.98 3.28 -7.62
C ASP A 111 -3.17 2.07 -8.09
N LEU A 112 -2.89 1.13 -7.17
CA LEU A 112 -2.17 -0.12 -7.45
C LEU A 112 -3.12 -1.27 -7.83
N ASN A 113 -4.34 -1.22 -7.31
CA ASN A 113 -5.42 -2.16 -7.54
C ASN A 113 -6.76 -1.39 -7.61
N PRO A 114 -7.20 -0.98 -8.82
CA PRO A 114 -8.40 -0.18 -9.01
C PRO A 114 -9.71 -0.82 -8.56
N SER A 115 -9.73 -2.13 -8.29
CA SER A 115 -10.90 -2.82 -7.72
C SER A 115 -11.16 -2.44 -6.25
N LEU A 116 -10.16 -1.89 -5.57
CA LEU A 116 -10.29 -1.46 -4.17
C LEU A 116 -11.06 -0.14 -4.07
N PRO A 117 -11.74 0.14 -2.95
CA PRO A 117 -12.44 1.40 -2.77
C PRO A 117 -11.45 2.58 -2.73
N LYS A 118 -11.84 3.70 -3.36
CA LYS A 118 -11.19 4.98 -3.15
C LYS A 118 -11.43 5.46 -1.71
N ARG A 119 -10.47 6.19 -1.13
CA ARG A 119 -10.67 6.93 0.12
C ARG A 119 -11.93 7.80 -0.04
N GLY A 120 -12.91 7.62 0.85
CA GLY A 120 -14.18 8.37 0.82
C GLY A 120 -15.38 7.64 0.19
N ALA A 121 -15.21 6.46 -0.42
CA ALA A 121 -16.33 5.63 -0.84
C ALA A 121 -16.98 4.94 0.39
N LYS A 122 -17.73 5.71 1.20
CA LYS A 122 -18.60 5.11 2.22
C LYS A 122 -19.67 4.29 1.49
N SER A 123 -19.64 2.97 1.65
CA SER A 123 -20.85 2.18 1.44
C SER A 123 -21.87 2.60 2.49
N HIS A 124 -22.97 3.21 2.06
CA HIS A 124 -24.15 3.31 2.92
C HIS A 124 -24.66 1.88 3.16
N ASN A 125 -24.39 1.30 4.34
CA ASN A 125 -25.38 0.55 5.14
C ASN A 125 -24.81 -0.04 6.45
N TYR A 126 -25.44 0.43 7.55
CA TYR A 126 -25.72 -0.16 8.87
C TYR A 126 -24.64 -0.83 9.73
N ASN A 127 -24.27 -0.06 10.76
CA ASN A 127 -24.22 -0.36 12.20
C ASN A 127 -22.87 0.00 12.82
N ASP A 128 -22.65 1.31 12.98
CA ASP A 128 -21.50 1.86 13.69
C ASP A 128 -21.95 2.24 15.11
N GLU A 129 -21.99 1.23 15.99
CA GLU A 129 -21.99 1.47 17.42
C GLU A 129 -20.52 1.50 17.86
N TYR A 130 -20.06 2.71 18.22
CA TYR A 130 -18.79 3.04 18.88
C TYR A 130 -17.49 2.92 18.06
N LEU A 131 -16.97 4.05 17.57
CA LEU A 131 -15.88 4.81 18.22
C LEU A 131 -15.37 6.00 17.38
N GLY A 132 -15.56 7.21 17.91
CA GLY A 132 -14.63 8.34 17.78
C GLY A 132 -14.72 9.19 16.50
N GLU A 133 -15.18 10.44 16.67
CA GLU A 133 -15.06 11.53 15.71
C GLU A 133 -13.67 11.57 15.05
N ARG A 134 -13.61 11.36 13.73
CA ARG A 134 -12.38 11.51 12.96
C ARG A 134 -12.26 12.99 12.54
N LYS A 135 -11.31 13.70 13.16
CA LYS A 135 -10.96 15.08 12.82
C LYS A 135 -10.50 15.15 11.37
N THR A 136 -11.15 16.04 10.60
CA THR A 136 -10.97 16.33 9.17
C THR A 136 -9.68 17.09 8.84
N TYR A 137 -8.62 16.89 9.63
CA TYR A 137 -7.44 17.77 9.63
C TYR A 137 -6.45 17.52 8.46
N ASP A 138 -6.74 16.55 7.59
CA ASP A 138 -5.80 16.07 6.56
C ASP A 138 -6.40 16.10 5.14
N ASP A 139 -7.52 16.78 4.94
CA ASP A 139 -8.20 16.80 3.63
C ASP A 139 -7.71 17.95 2.74
N TYR A 140 -7.19 19.03 3.32
CA TYR A 140 -6.69 20.20 2.59
C TYR A 140 -5.21 20.56 2.86
N ASN A 141 -4.50 19.68 3.57
CA ASN A 141 -3.11 19.86 4.03
C ASN A 141 -2.13 20.19 2.88
N GLY A 142 -1.53 21.39 2.90
CA GLY A 142 -0.56 21.87 1.92
C GLY A 142 -1.13 22.74 0.79
N THR A 143 -2.32 23.33 0.98
CA THR A 143 -2.90 24.30 0.04
C THR A 143 -2.44 25.74 0.33
N TYR A 144 -2.31 26.58 -0.71
CA TYR A 144 -1.89 28.00 -0.57
C TYR A 144 -2.75 28.79 0.43
N VAL A 145 -4.04 28.47 0.53
CA VAL A 145 -4.95 29.11 1.50
C VAL A 145 -4.68 28.71 2.95
N GLN A 146 -4.16 27.51 3.22
CA GLN A 146 -3.72 27.14 4.57
C GLN A 146 -2.41 27.82 4.93
N ASP A 147 -1.43 27.75 4.02
CA ASP A 147 -0.07 28.21 4.28
C ASP A 147 0.06 29.73 4.28
N VAL A 148 -0.78 30.44 3.52
CA VAL A 148 -0.72 31.91 3.35
C VAL A 148 -1.89 32.64 3.98
N MET A 149 -3.12 32.11 3.86
CA MET A 149 -4.33 32.77 4.38
C MET A 149 -4.75 32.26 5.76
N GLY A 150 -4.13 31.18 6.26
CA GLY A 150 -4.38 30.62 7.59
C GLY A 150 -5.74 29.96 7.76
N TRP A 151 -6.41 29.59 6.66
CA TRP A 151 -7.73 28.98 6.71
C TRP A 151 -7.66 27.54 7.20
N SER A 152 -8.64 27.14 8.01
CA SER A 152 -8.84 25.77 8.44
C SER A 152 -9.55 24.93 7.36
N ASP A 153 -9.38 23.61 7.41
CA ASP A 153 -10.06 22.67 6.53
C ASP A 153 -11.58 22.87 6.51
N GLN A 154 -12.18 23.28 7.62
CA GLN A 154 -13.61 23.58 7.70
C GLN A 154 -13.99 24.83 6.88
N GLU A 155 -13.20 25.90 7.00
CA GLU A 155 -13.44 27.15 6.24
C GLU A 155 -13.25 26.92 4.74
N ILE A 156 -12.27 26.09 4.37
CA ILE A 156 -12.03 25.72 2.98
C ILE A 156 -13.18 24.86 2.45
N ASN A 157 -13.64 23.90 3.25
CA ASN A 157 -14.75 23.01 2.90
C ASN A 157 -16.07 23.78 2.73
N ASP A 158 -16.34 24.74 3.61
CA ASP A 158 -17.54 25.59 3.55
C ASP A 158 -17.47 26.57 2.36
N ALA A 159 -16.28 27.10 2.06
CA ALA A 159 -16.07 27.98 0.90
C ALA A 159 -16.19 27.26 -0.45
N LEU A 160 -15.82 25.98 -0.50
CA LEU A 160 -15.82 25.16 -1.72
C LEU A 160 -17.04 24.22 -1.81
N ASP A 161 -18.00 24.33 -0.89
CA ASP A 161 -19.21 23.49 -0.83
C ASP A 161 -18.88 21.98 -0.88
N GLY A 162 -17.80 21.60 -0.18
CA GLY A 162 -17.30 20.22 -0.12
C GLY A 162 -16.66 19.69 -1.40
N LYS A 163 -16.26 20.54 -2.34
CA LYS A 163 -15.63 20.15 -3.62
C LYS A 163 -14.15 20.51 -3.67
N PRO A 164 -13.24 19.64 -3.21
CA PRO A 164 -11.79 19.90 -3.24
C PRO A 164 -11.23 20.05 -4.67
N ASP A 165 -11.88 19.44 -5.68
CA ASP A 165 -11.46 19.53 -7.09
C ASP A 165 -11.69 20.91 -7.71
N ALA A 166 -12.53 21.77 -7.09
CA ALA A 166 -12.75 23.14 -7.55
C ALA A 166 -11.51 24.04 -7.35
N TYR A 167 -10.54 23.59 -6.55
CA TYR A 167 -9.34 24.35 -6.19
C TYR A 167 -8.33 24.47 -7.35
N TRP A 168 -8.33 23.54 -8.30
CA TRP A 168 -7.37 23.51 -9.43
C TRP A 168 -7.84 24.28 -10.68
N ASN A 169 -9.03 24.90 -10.64
CA ASN A 169 -9.66 25.59 -11.78
C ASN A 169 -9.88 27.10 -11.56
N ILE A 170 -9.17 27.72 -10.61
CA ILE A 170 -9.19 29.16 -10.42
C ILE A 170 -7.94 29.74 -11.11
N ASP A 171 -8.11 30.26 -12.32
CA ASP A 171 -7.14 31.15 -13.00
C ASP A 171 -7.12 32.56 -12.37
#